data_AF-A0A3E2NW37-F1
#
_entry.id   AF-A0A3E2NW37-F1
#
_cell.length_a   1.000
_cell.length_b   1.000
_cell.length_c   1.000
_cell.angle_alpha   90.00
_cell.angle_beta   90.00
_cell.angle_gamma   90.00
#
_symmetry.space_group_name_H-M   'P 1'
#
loop_
_entity.id
_entity.type
_entity.pdbx_description
1 polymer ?
#
loop_
_entity_poly.entity_id
_entity_poly.type
_entity_poly.pdbx_seq_one_letter_code
_entity_poly.pdbx_strand_id
1 'polypeptide(L)' 'MDIEHPFFEFPMEYAGQAVVCKVVMQPTSYDVIFDDRFMGSIAHTDEWTWIQKDGVILTDDIIEEIGFRIESQYK' A
#
# COMPACT_ATOMS: atom_id res chain seq x y z
N MET A 1 -0.62 1.73 -25.25
CA MET A 1 0.24 0.83 -24.45
C MET A 1 -0.25 0.99 -23.03
N ASP A 2 -0.95 0.00 -22.50
CA ASP A 2 -1.21 -0.06 -21.07
C ASP A 2 0.15 -0.21 -20.39
N ILE A 3 0.55 0.80 -19.63
CA ILE A 3 1.74 0.71 -18.81
C ILE A 3 1.30 -0.16 -17.64
N GLU A 4 1.62 -1.44 -17.68
CA GLU A 4 1.40 -2.33 -16.54
C GLU A 4 2.29 -1.84 -15.39
N HIS A 5 1.66 -1.19 -14.43
CA HIS A 5 2.30 -0.75 -13.21
C HIS A 5 2.71 -1.99 -12.38
N PRO A 6 3.98 -2.11 -11.96
CA PRO A 6 4.41 -3.21 -11.10
C PRO A 6 3.52 -3.30 -9.86
N PHE A 7 3.12 -4.50 -9.49
CA PHE A 7 2.32 -4.75 -8.31
C PHE A 7 2.76 -6.02 -7.59
N PHE A 8 2.43 -6.10 -6.31
CA PHE A 8 2.58 -7.31 -5.52
C PHE A 8 1.43 -7.44 -4.53
N GLU A 9 1.24 -8.66 -4.02
CA GLU A 9 0.13 -9.01 -3.14
C GLU A 9 0.63 -9.77 -1.91
N PHE A 10 0.00 -9.53 -0.76
CA PHE A 10 0.28 -10.25 0.47
C PHE A 10 -0.97 -10.32 1.37
N PRO A 11 -1.17 -11.42 2.12
CA PRO A 11 -2.22 -11.48 3.11
C PRO A 11 -1.86 -10.63 4.34
N MET A 12 -2.85 -9.92 4.89
CA MET A 12 -2.72 -9.19 6.16
C MET A 12 -4.05 -9.19 6.93
N GLU A 13 -4.03 -8.74 8.18
CA GLU A 13 -5.24 -8.53 8.97
C GLU A 13 -5.64 -7.05 8.92
N TYR A 14 -6.90 -6.77 8.60
CA TYR A 14 -7.49 -5.43 8.63
C TYR A 14 -8.83 -5.48 9.36
N ALA A 15 -8.98 -4.66 10.41
CA ALA A 15 -10.18 -4.62 11.25
C ALA A 15 -10.63 -6.01 11.77
N GLY A 16 -9.67 -6.88 12.09
CA GLY A 16 -9.92 -8.25 12.58
C GLY A 16 -10.33 -9.25 11.50
N GLN A 17 -10.17 -8.91 10.22
CA GLN A 17 -10.45 -9.79 9.08
C GLN A 17 -9.19 -9.99 8.24
N ALA A 18 -8.97 -11.22 7.77
CA ALA A 18 -7.92 -11.49 6.80
C ALA A 18 -8.32 -10.93 5.44
N VAL A 19 -7.47 -10.08 4.87
CA VAL A 19 -7.65 -9.46 3.54
C VAL A 19 -6.41 -9.72 2.69
N VAL A 20 -6.59 -9.78 1.36
CA VAL A 20 -5.47 -9.74 0.42
C VAL A 20 -5.17 -8.28 0.11
N CYS A 21 -4.01 -7.80 0.57
CA CYS A 21 -3.51 -6.48 0.24
C CYS A 21 -2.74 -6.55 -1.08
N LYS A 22 -3.23 -5.83 -2.07
CA LYS A 22 -2.55 -5.57 -3.33
C LYS A 22 -1.98 -4.16 -3.31
N VAL A 23 -0.70 -4.05 -3.64
CA VAL A 23 0.01 -2.78 -3.74
C VAL A 23 0.45 -2.57 -5.18
N VAL A 24 0.03 -1.46 -5.79
CA VAL A 24 0.35 -1.10 -7.17
C VAL A 24 1.27 0.13 -7.18
N MET A 25 2.42 0.03 -7.83
CA MET A 25 3.40 1.11 -7.90
C MET A 25 2.94 2.20 -8.88
N GLN A 26 2.75 3.41 -8.38
CA GLN A 26 2.50 4.62 -9.16
C GLN A 26 3.79 5.46 -9.26
N PRO A 27 3.87 6.44 -10.19
CA PRO A 27 5.07 7.25 -10.36
C PRO A 27 5.54 8.00 -9.10
N THR A 28 4.63 8.30 -8.16
CA THR A 28 4.93 9.08 -6.94
C THR A 28 4.30 8.54 -5.66
N SER A 29 3.75 7.32 -5.71
CA SER A 29 2.97 6.71 -4.63
C SER A 29 2.76 5.23 -4.89
N TYR A 30 2.06 4.58 -3.96
CA TYR A 30 1.62 3.19 -4.07
C TYR A 30 0.14 3.12 -3.77
N ASP A 31 -0.63 2.59 -4.70
CA ASP A 31 -2.06 2.35 -4.48
C ASP A 31 -2.25 1.06 -3.70
N VAL A 32 -3.08 1.13 -2.67
CA VAL A 32 -3.41 0.05 -1.76
C VAL A 32 -4.84 -0.39 -2.02
N ILE A 33 -5.01 -1.68 -2.29
CA ILE A 33 -6.27 -2.31 -2.65
C ILE A 33 -6.45 -3.53 -1.73
N PHE A 34 -7.54 -3.60 -0.98
CA PHE A 34 -7.89 -4.76 -0.15
C PHE A 34 -9.03 -5.52 -0.82
N ASP A 35 -8.82 -6.80 -1.15
CA ASP A 35 -9.82 -7.66 -1.81
C ASP A 35 -10.52 -6.96 -2.98
N ASP A 36 -9.73 -6.44 -3.93
CA ASP A 36 -10.16 -5.67 -5.11
C ASP A 36 -10.85 -4.32 -4.82
N ARG A 37 -10.88 -3.87 -3.57
CA ARG A 37 -11.38 -2.54 -3.18
C ARG A 37 -10.24 -1.57 -2.96
N PHE A 38 -10.21 -0.48 -3.72
CA PHE A 38 -9.28 0.62 -3.48
C PHE A 38 -9.48 1.21 -2.08
N MET A 39 -8.40 1.22 -1.31
CA MET A 39 -8.37 1.75 0.06
C MET A 39 -7.72 3.13 0.09
N GLY A 40 -6.69 3.36 -0.70
CA GLY A 40 -6.01 4.65 -0.72
C GLY A 40 -4.65 4.55 -1.38
N SER A 41 -3.96 5.68 -1.43
CA SER A 41 -2.57 5.73 -1.90
C SER A 41 -1.66 6.14 -0.76
N ILE A 42 -0.52 5.46 -0.62
CA ILE A 42 0.51 5.79 0.36
C ILE A 42 1.79 6.23 -0.35
N ALA A 43 2.63 7.00 0.34
CA ALA A 43 3.95 7.41 -0.14
C ALA A 43 4.91 7.54 1.04
N HIS A 44 6.20 7.39 0.79
CA HIS A 44 7.21 7.77 1.78
C HIS A 44 7.48 9.28 1.68
N THR A 45 7.80 9.89 2.81
CA THR A 45 8.33 11.24 2.90
C THR A 45 9.85 11.23 2.68
N ASP A 46 10.46 12.41 2.61
CA ASP A 46 11.92 12.56 2.55
C ASP A 46 12.63 12.07 3.83
N GLU A 47 11.88 11.94 4.93
CA GLU A 47 12.34 11.44 6.22
C GLU A 47 12.17 9.92 6.38
N TRP A 48 11.84 9.21 5.29
CA TRP A 48 11.58 7.76 5.28
C TRP A 48 10.37 7.32 6.12
N THR A 49 9.43 8.23 6.37
CA THR A 49 8.15 7.90 7.02
C THR A 49 7.07 7.66 5.97
N TRP A 50 6.30 6.59 6.12
CA TRP A 50 5.14 6.28 5.27
C TRP A 50 3.92 7.08 5.68
N ILE A 51 3.27 7.73 4.72
CA ILE A 51 2.08 8.55 4.92
C ILE A 51 1.00 8.17 3.90
N GLN A 52 -0.25 8.34 4.30
CA GLN A 52 -1.37 8.27 3.36
C GLN A 52 -1.54 9.59 2.61
N LYS A 53 -1.66 9.51 1.29
CA LYS A 53 -1.92 10.64 0.39
C LYS A 53 -3.39 10.85 0.09
N ASP A 54 -4.13 9.76 -0.10
CA ASP A 54 -5.54 9.80 -0.53
C ASP A 54 -6.29 8.53 -0.10
N GLY A 55 -7.63 8.56 -0.15
CA GLY A 55 -8.52 7.43 0.06
C GLY A 55 -9.18 7.35 1.45
N VAL A 56 -9.56 6.13 1.83
CA VAL A 56 -10.12 5.77 3.13
C VAL A 56 -9.02 5.84 4.19
N ILE A 57 -9.26 6.58 5.27
CA ILE A 57 -8.31 6.71 6.37
C ILE A 57 -7.92 5.32 6.89
N LEU A 58 -6.65 4.97 6.68
CA LEU A 58 -5.99 3.82 7.27
C LEU A 58 -5.36 4.23 8.59
N THR A 59 -5.23 3.29 9.53
CA THR A 59 -4.48 3.55 10.76
C THR A 59 -2.99 3.55 10.48
N ASP A 60 -2.22 4.30 11.29
CA ASP A 60 -0.77 4.41 11.12
C ASP A 60 -0.09 3.04 11.13
N ASP A 61 -0.51 2.12 12.01
CA ASP A 61 0.00 0.73 12.06
C ASP A 61 -0.15 -0.02 10.72
N ILE A 62 -1.26 0.20 10.01
CA ILE A 62 -1.52 -0.44 8.70
C ILE A 62 -0.64 0.18 7.63
N ILE A 63 -0.47 1.51 7.66
CA ILE A 63 0.40 2.23 6.72
C ILE A 63 1.85 1.78 6.91
N GLU A 64 2.31 1.65 8.15
CA GLU A 64 3.66 1.17 8.48
C GLU A 64 3.88 -0.28 8.03
N GLU A 65 2.92 -1.19 8.27
CA GLU A 65 3.03 -2.57 7.81
C GLU A 65 3.14 -2.64 6.28
N ILE A 66 2.29 -1.91 5.55
CA ILE A 66 2.35 -1.88 4.08
C ILE A 66 3.68 -1.30 3.61
N GLY A 67 4.13 -0.21 4.23
CA GLY A 67 5.43 0.41 3.93
C GLY A 67 6.60 -0.56 4.10
N PHE A 68 6.64 -1.28 5.22
CA PHE A 68 7.64 -2.31 5.48
C PHE A 68 7.62 -3.43 4.42
N ARG A 69 6.43 -3.82 3.94
CA ARG A 69 6.28 -4.81 2.86
C ARG A 69 6.81 -4.28 1.53
N ILE A 70 6.52 -3.03 1.18
CA ILE A 70 7.05 -2.37 -0.02
C ILE A 70 8.58 -2.38 0.00
N GLU A 71 9.19 -1.93 1.11
CA GLU A 71 10.64 -1.90 1.29
C GLU A 71 11.26 -3.30 1.19
N SER A 72 10.56 -4.32 1.69
CA SER A 72 11.02 -5.70 1.61
C SER A 72 11.00 -6.27 0.19
N GLN A 73 10.08 -5.82 -0.66
CA GLN A 73 9.95 -6.29 -2.04
C GLN A 73 10.94 -5.62 -3.01
N TYR A 74 11.21 -4.32 -2.82
CA TYR A 74 12.01 -3.52 -3.75
C TYR A 74 13.43 -3.21 -3.24
N LYS A 75 13.99 -4.09 -2.40
CA LYS A 75 15.38 -3.99 -1.91
C LYS A 75 16.42 -3.88 -3.02
#